data_AF-A0A9W9W1B4-F1
#
_entry.id   AF-A0A9W9W1B4-F1
#
_cell.length_a   1.000
_cell.length_b   1.000
_cell.length_c   1.000
_cell.angle_alpha   90.00
_cell.angle_beta   90.00
_cell.angle_gamma   90.00
#
_symmetry.space_group_name_H-M   'P 1'
#
loop_
_entity.id
_entity.type
_entity.pdbx_description
1 polymer ?
#
loop_
_entity_poly.entity_id
_entity_poly.type
_entity_poly.pdbx_seq_one_letter_code
_entity_poly.pdbx_strand_id
1 'polypeptide(L)'
;MGSFSPKLPTLVNLRARLDSDESATSTNCATRLLFALLCVVGFELHRNISREDWRLKQKLQLAVSFYGQEFMFSPPTHHDLVMVSLFLSDYKPTALATMQGIAHKTIKSEIYINIAYGVFHRLEAVNGEGNQDLNELNSADYESFERCLFDSIQGIQMVSNHATVDGLIKKPLQTLRHLTVYMKTRVDAYQNALKFRQCTPRAIYHIQWATSTYILFQMLAEAKQSLHHPGRFIELAEETEKRCLEQINYTNSLLAVVQYGVNEEILAVRSVLELRFHTVQNWIIALGFLYTSSLGTRSQEEGGVNRTDSDISRDETIQITSQITNILKRPEKRSNNIFQEYLERYGSAYPDELSSILEKFIACSKLKLHGIVFHPPPRYMCLENVIFCKNILENNIVQIKCSDHLQTGFSKQLDLFQKSAEALANMASSSILTVDAAFARGCIYAMSSKIVFGLLGLMKRLQNDFKSSAEKGNIELVDAIIASAEYDGLPSVDLDQFQFPVEMDSEAWPSVGTFGQAEAFSNSFDWTSLLNLDGPEFEVEN
;
A
#
# COMPACT_ATOMS: atom_id res chain seq x y z
N MET A 1 3.34 -16.35 14.89
CA MET A 1 3.30 -15.36 13.80
C MET A 1 3.78 -14.04 14.35
N GLY A 2 4.91 -13.52 13.89
CA GLY A 2 5.30 -12.13 14.14
C GLY A 2 4.55 -11.23 13.15
N SER A 3 3.34 -10.80 13.50
CA SER A 3 2.67 -9.74 12.75
C SER A 3 3.26 -8.40 13.19
N PHE A 4 3.50 -7.50 12.25
CA PHE A 4 3.99 -6.14 12.50
C PHE A 4 2.86 -5.17 12.83
N SER A 5 1.74 -5.63 13.40
CA SER A 5 0.86 -4.72 14.10
C SER A 5 1.42 -4.54 15.53
N PRO A 6 1.67 -3.30 15.97
CA PRO A 6 2.37 -2.99 17.22
C PRO A 6 1.70 -3.65 18.44
N LYS A 7 0.40 -3.92 18.38
CA LYS A 7 -0.39 -4.49 19.47
C LYS A 7 -1.08 -5.82 19.13
N LEU A 8 -0.72 -6.53 18.04
CA LEU A 8 -1.41 -7.80 17.75
C LEU A 8 -1.18 -8.81 18.89
N PRO A 9 -2.24 -9.30 19.55
CA PRO A 9 -2.09 -10.27 20.60
C PRO A 9 -1.71 -11.64 20.03
N THR A 10 -0.99 -12.43 20.82
CA THR A 10 -0.69 -13.82 20.46
C THR A 10 -1.95 -14.69 20.59
N LEU A 11 -2.00 -15.81 19.87
CA LEU A 11 -3.08 -16.79 20.03
C LEU A 11 -3.16 -17.32 21.47
N VAL A 12 -2.03 -17.41 22.18
CA VAL A 12 -1.97 -17.81 23.59
C VAL A 12 -2.65 -16.76 24.48
N ASN A 13 -2.34 -15.47 24.26
CA ASN A 13 -2.93 -14.37 25.01
C ASN A 13 -4.45 -14.30 24.77
N LEU A 14 -4.88 -14.45 23.51
CA LEU A 14 -6.31 -14.47 23.18
C LEU A 14 -7.02 -15.66 23.79
N ARG A 15 -6.42 -16.86 23.76
CA ARG A 15 -7.01 -18.04 24.39
C ARG A 15 -7.19 -17.84 25.89
N ALA A 16 -6.16 -17.35 26.60
CA ALA A 16 -6.27 -17.07 28.03
C ALA A 16 -7.40 -16.08 28.36
N ARG A 17 -7.58 -15.04 27.52
CA ARG A 17 -8.68 -14.07 27.64
C ARG A 17 -10.06 -14.66 27.34
N LEU A 18 -10.14 -15.67 26.46
CA LEU A 18 -11.39 -16.37 26.16
C LEU A 18 -11.74 -17.42 27.21
N ASP A 19 -10.73 -18.01 27.86
CA ASP A 19 -10.86 -19.03 28.91
C ASP A 19 -11.12 -18.41 30.30
N SER A 20 -10.84 -17.11 30.49
CA SER A 20 -11.06 -16.41 31.75
C SER A 20 -12.53 -15.97 31.93
N ASP A 21 -13.19 -16.47 32.98
CA ASP A 21 -14.57 -16.08 33.37
C ASP A 21 -14.66 -14.65 33.95
N GLU A 22 -13.53 -13.98 34.23
CA GLU A 22 -13.49 -12.76 35.04
C GLU A 22 -14.01 -11.48 34.36
N SER A 23 -14.45 -11.50 33.10
CA SER A 23 -15.34 -10.44 32.63
C SER A 23 -16.02 -10.74 31.29
N ALA A 24 -17.36 -10.74 31.31
CA ALA A 24 -18.19 -10.61 30.12
C ALA A 24 -17.86 -9.34 29.30
N THR A 25 -17.13 -8.35 29.86
CA THR A 25 -16.64 -7.16 29.16
C THR A 25 -15.32 -7.35 28.40
N SER A 26 -14.47 -8.33 28.74
CA SER A 26 -13.22 -8.62 28.00
C SER A 26 -13.41 -9.65 26.86
N THR A 27 -14.50 -10.43 26.93
CA THR A 27 -14.83 -11.52 26.02
C THR A 27 -15.93 -11.10 25.04
N ASN A 28 -15.61 -10.16 24.13
CA ASN A 28 -16.55 -9.63 23.14
C ASN A 28 -16.48 -10.42 21.80
N CYS A 29 -17.49 -10.29 20.93
CA CYS A 29 -17.51 -10.85 19.58
C CYS A 29 -16.24 -10.47 18.78
N ALA A 30 -15.67 -9.29 19.02
CA ALA A 30 -14.38 -8.88 18.45
C ALA A 30 -13.20 -9.78 18.87
N THR A 31 -13.09 -10.15 20.14
CA THR A 31 -12.05 -11.05 20.66
C THR A 31 -12.17 -12.43 20.03
N ARG A 32 -13.40 -12.95 19.93
CA ARG A 32 -13.71 -14.25 19.29
C ARG A 32 -13.41 -14.24 17.80
N LEU A 33 -13.79 -13.17 17.10
CA LEU A 33 -13.49 -12.98 15.69
C LEU A 33 -11.99 -12.89 15.43
N LEU A 34 -11.25 -12.11 16.23
CA LEU A 34 -9.80 -12.00 16.11
C LEU A 34 -9.12 -13.36 16.31
N PHE A 35 -9.51 -14.09 17.36
CA PHE A 35 -8.99 -15.44 17.62
C PHE A 35 -9.26 -16.39 16.45
N ALA A 36 -10.51 -16.44 15.98
CA ALA A 36 -10.90 -17.29 14.85
C ALA A 36 -10.14 -16.93 13.56
N LEU A 37 -10.01 -15.63 13.24
CA LEU A 37 -9.25 -15.15 12.09
C LEU A 37 -7.78 -15.57 12.17
N LEU A 38 -7.10 -15.32 13.29
CA LEU A 38 -5.70 -15.68 13.46
C LEU A 38 -5.48 -17.20 13.41
N CYS A 39 -6.42 -17.99 13.90
CA CYS A 39 -6.36 -19.45 13.77
C CYS A 39 -6.50 -19.89 12.31
N VAL A 40 -7.48 -19.33 11.56
CA VAL A 40 -7.67 -19.64 10.14
C VAL A 40 -6.41 -19.34 9.33
N VAL A 41 -5.79 -18.18 9.57
CA VAL A 41 -4.52 -17.82 8.90
C VAL A 41 -3.38 -18.72 9.37
N GLY A 42 -3.34 -19.10 10.66
CA GLY A 42 -2.38 -20.07 11.19
C GLY A 42 -2.41 -21.40 10.44
N PHE A 43 -3.62 -21.90 10.13
CA PHE A 43 -3.78 -23.11 9.31
C PHE A 43 -3.32 -22.94 7.87
N GLU A 44 -3.31 -21.73 7.31
CA GLU A 44 -2.87 -21.51 5.93
C GLU A 44 -1.37 -21.47 5.77
N LEU A 45 -0.65 -21.03 6.81
CA LEU A 45 0.81 -21.03 6.82
C LEU A 45 1.40 -22.42 7.14
N HIS A 46 0.62 -23.32 7.75
CA HIS A 46 1.10 -24.67 8.05
C HIS A 46 1.07 -25.58 6.81
N ARG A 47 2.23 -26.16 6.47
CA ARG A 47 2.42 -27.04 5.31
C ARG A 47 1.88 -28.46 5.48
N ASN A 48 1.62 -28.89 6.71
CA ASN A 48 1.11 -30.24 7.01
C ASN A 48 -0.15 -30.11 7.86
N ILE A 49 -1.31 -30.35 7.26
CA ILE A 49 -2.62 -30.25 7.91
C ILE A 49 -3.24 -31.65 7.91
N SER A 50 -3.60 -32.16 9.09
CA SER A 50 -4.32 -33.43 9.20
C SER A 50 -5.79 -33.29 8.78
N ARG A 51 -6.50 -34.42 8.63
CA ARG A 51 -7.94 -34.41 8.33
C ARG A 51 -8.76 -33.76 9.45
N GLU A 52 -8.31 -33.86 10.70
CA GLU A 52 -8.97 -33.24 11.86
C GLU A 52 -8.76 -31.73 11.86
N ASP A 53 -7.55 -31.28 11.55
CA ASP A 53 -7.21 -29.86 11.38
C ASP A 53 -8.04 -29.21 10.27
N TRP A 54 -8.32 -29.94 9.19
CA TRP A 54 -9.19 -29.46 8.11
C TRP A 54 -10.63 -29.19 8.59
N ARG A 55 -11.19 -30.12 9.36
CA ARG A 55 -12.54 -29.96 9.94
C ARG A 55 -12.58 -28.79 10.92
N LEU A 56 -11.53 -28.61 11.72
CA LEU A 56 -11.40 -27.48 12.63
C LEU A 56 -11.31 -26.16 11.86
N LYS A 57 -10.51 -26.10 10.79
CA LYS A 57 -10.42 -24.94 9.90
C LYS A 57 -11.79 -24.55 9.33
N GLN A 58 -12.59 -25.50 8.86
CA GLN A 58 -13.94 -25.22 8.35
C GLN A 58 -14.85 -24.64 9.43
N LYS A 59 -14.81 -25.20 10.66
CA LYS A 59 -15.57 -24.65 11.80
C LYS A 59 -15.13 -23.23 12.14
N LEU A 60 -13.83 -22.95 12.12
CA LEU A 60 -13.28 -21.61 12.36
C LEU A 60 -13.68 -20.62 11.26
N GLN A 61 -13.71 -21.05 9.99
CA GLN A 61 -14.18 -20.21 8.88
C GLN A 61 -15.65 -19.83 9.06
N LEU A 62 -16.50 -20.78 9.46
CA LEU A 62 -17.91 -20.49 9.79
C LEU A 62 -18.02 -19.51 10.96
N ALA A 63 -17.19 -19.66 12.00
CA ALA A 63 -17.14 -18.72 13.11
C ALA A 63 -16.70 -17.31 12.67
N VAL A 64 -15.70 -17.20 11.79
CA VAL A 64 -15.28 -15.92 11.20
C VAL A 64 -16.44 -15.26 10.44
N SER A 65 -17.17 -16.00 9.62
CA SER A 65 -18.32 -15.46 8.91
C SER A 65 -19.45 -15.03 9.86
N PHE A 66 -19.74 -15.85 10.89
CA PHE A 66 -20.78 -15.55 11.88
C PHE A 66 -20.48 -14.28 12.68
N TYR A 67 -19.31 -14.21 13.33
CA TYR A 67 -18.92 -13.00 14.07
C TYR A 67 -18.64 -11.81 13.14
N GLY A 68 -18.26 -12.08 11.89
CA GLY A 68 -18.05 -11.07 10.85
C GLY A 68 -19.32 -10.30 10.49
N GLN A 69 -20.48 -10.97 10.47
CA GLN A 69 -21.77 -10.32 10.24
C GLN A 69 -22.11 -9.36 11.38
N GLU A 70 -21.97 -9.82 12.63
CA GLU A 70 -22.17 -8.98 13.82
C GLU A 70 -21.23 -7.76 13.80
N PHE A 71 -19.95 -7.98 13.45
CA PHE A 71 -18.93 -6.95 13.28
C PHE A 71 -19.33 -5.87 12.25
N MET A 72 -19.85 -6.25 11.08
CA MET A 72 -20.16 -5.30 10.01
C MET A 72 -21.37 -4.41 10.34
N PHE A 73 -22.38 -4.98 11.01
CA PHE A 73 -23.64 -4.26 11.28
C PHE A 73 -23.67 -3.56 12.64
N SER A 74 -22.89 -4.02 13.62
CA SER A 74 -22.83 -3.43 14.96
C SER A 74 -21.41 -3.55 15.55
N PRO A 75 -20.44 -2.75 15.07
CA PRO A 75 -19.05 -2.87 15.49
C PRO A 75 -18.88 -2.47 16.97
N PRO A 76 -18.51 -3.39 17.88
CA PRO A 76 -18.24 -3.04 19.27
C PRO A 76 -17.09 -2.04 19.42
N THR A 77 -17.19 -1.15 20.40
CA THR A 77 -16.11 -0.24 20.79
C THR A 77 -15.07 -1.02 21.63
N HIS A 78 -14.12 -1.70 20.97
CA HIS A 78 -13.13 -2.57 21.62
C HIS A 78 -11.79 -2.60 20.86
N HIS A 79 -10.65 -2.67 21.56
CA HIS A 79 -9.31 -2.66 20.94
C HIS A 79 -9.07 -3.81 19.94
N ASP A 80 -9.55 -5.02 20.26
CA ASP A 80 -9.43 -6.15 19.32
C ASP A 80 -10.19 -5.91 18.02
N LEU A 81 -11.23 -5.07 18.01
CA LEU A 81 -11.95 -4.74 16.79
C LEU A 81 -11.09 -3.87 15.86
N VAL A 82 -10.34 -2.93 16.41
CA VAL A 82 -9.32 -2.18 15.65
C VAL A 82 -8.34 -3.17 15.02
N MET A 83 -7.89 -4.19 15.76
CA MET A 83 -7.00 -5.23 15.23
C MET A 83 -7.61 -6.07 14.13
N VAL A 84 -8.85 -6.52 14.31
CA VAL A 84 -9.60 -7.26 13.28
C VAL A 84 -9.67 -6.44 12.00
N SER A 85 -10.11 -5.19 12.09
CA SER A 85 -10.25 -4.31 10.93
C SER A 85 -8.94 -4.08 10.19
N LEU A 86 -7.85 -3.78 10.92
CA LEU A 86 -6.54 -3.61 10.29
C LEU A 86 -6.04 -4.90 9.66
N PHE A 87 -6.21 -6.03 10.34
CA PHE A 87 -5.83 -7.34 9.81
C PHE A 87 -6.61 -7.70 8.55
N LEU A 88 -7.92 -7.43 8.52
CA LEU A 88 -8.77 -7.64 7.34
C LEU A 88 -8.34 -6.72 6.19
N SER A 89 -8.09 -5.44 6.45
CA SER A 89 -7.57 -4.49 5.46
C SER A 89 -6.23 -4.96 4.87
N ASP A 90 -5.30 -5.39 5.73
CA ASP A 90 -3.91 -5.61 5.34
C ASP A 90 -3.65 -7.00 4.76
N TYR A 91 -4.49 -7.99 5.08
CA TYR A 91 -4.23 -9.39 4.76
C TYR A 91 -5.36 -10.06 3.96
N LYS A 92 -6.63 -9.91 4.38
CA LYS A 92 -7.78 -10.62 3.80
C LYS A 92 -9.10 -9.85 3.89
N PRO A 93 -9.36 -8.91 2.97
CA PRO A 93 -10.57 -8.08 3.02
C PRO A 93 -11.86 -8.87 2.73
N THR A 94 -11.78 -10.07 2.16
CA THR A 94 -12.95 -10.92 1.88
C THR A 94 -13.17 -12.00 2.93
N ALA A 95 -12.38 -12.06 4.01
CA ALA A 95 -12.45 -13.15 4.98
C ALA A 95 -13.82 -13.25 5.68
N LEU A 96 -14.54 -12.14 5.81
CA LEU A 96 -15.85 -12.11 6.47
C LEU A 96 -17.00 -12.63 5.60
N ALA A 97 -16.81 -12.73 4.28
CA ALA A 97 -17.88 -13.12 3.38
C ALA A 97 -18.13 -14.64 3.40
N THR A 98 -19.40 -15.01 3.52
CA THR A 98 -19.87 -16.39 3.45
C THR A 98 -19.73 -16.99 2.03
N MET A 99 -19.84 -16.15 0.99
CA MET A 99 -19.62 -16.53 -0.42
C MET A 99 -18.42 -15.77 -1.01
N GLN A 100 -17.25 -16.39 -0.91
CA GLN A 100 -15.98 -15.78 -1.32
C GLN A 100 -15.92 -15.43 -2.82
N GLY A 101 -16.67 -16.15 -3.67
CA GLY A 101 -16.73 -15.91 -5.12
C GLY A 101 -17.37 -14.57 -5.54
N ILE A 102 -18.19 -13.94 -4.70
CA ILE A 102 -18.82 -12.62 -4.95
C ILE A 102 -18.33 -11.58 -3.94
N ALA A 103 -17.72 -12.04 -2.84
CA ALA A 103 -17.16 -11.21 -1.77
C ALA A 103 -16.24 -10.12 -2.28
N HIS A 104 -15.40 -10.46 -3.26
CA HIS A 104 -14.48 -9.57 -3.97
C HIS A 104 -15.19 -8.61 -4.94
N LYS A 105 -16.51 -8.43 -4.88
CA LYS A 105 -17.26 -7.35 -5.54
C LYS A 105 -17.91 -6.38 -4.54
N THR A 106 -18.17 -6.82 -3.31
CA THR A 106 -18.93 -6.09 -2.28
C THR A 106 -18.13 -5.39 -1.15
N ILE A 107 -17.03 -5.95 -0.62
CA ILE A 107 -16.34 -5.43 0.60
C ILE A 107 -15.02 -4.68 0.33
N LYS A 108 -15.11 -3.40 0.00
CA LYS A 108 -13.93 -2.53 -0.15
C LYS A 108 -13.10 -2.47 1.14
N SER A 109 -11.80 -2.68 1.04
CA SER A 109 -10.88 -2.73 2.20
C SER A 109 -10.84 -1.43 3.03
N GLU A 110 -11.14 -0.30 2.39
CA GLU A 110 -11.24 1.04 2.96
C GLU A 110 -12.30 1.09 4.06
N ILE A 111 -13.36 0.27 3.92
CA ILE A 111 -14.41 0.14 4.92
C ILE A 111 -13.80 -0.29 6.24
N TYR A 112 -12.86 -1.24 6.23
CA TYR A 112 -12.19 -1.68 7.45
C TYR A 112 -11.30 -0.60 8.05
N ILE A 113 -10.59 0.19 7.24
CA ILE A 113 -9.79 1.31 7.74
C ILE A 113 -10.69 2.36 8.41
N ASN A 114 -11.83 2.68 7.80
CA ASN A 114 -12.81 3.63 8.34
C ASN A 114 -13.47 3.11 9.62
N ILE A 115 -13.82 1.82 9.69
CA ILE A 115 -14.31 1.17 10.92
C ILE A 115 -13.24 1.24 12.01
N ALA A 116 -11.99 0.87 11.71
CA ALA A 116 -10.88 0.91 12.66
C ALA A 116 -10.69 2.33 13.23
N TYR A 117 -10.66 3.33 12.36
CA TYR A 117 -10.49 4.73 12.74
C TYR A 117 -11.64 5.25 13.60
N GLY A 118 -12.90 4.96 13.22
CA GLY A 118 -14.08 5.37 13.97
C GLY A 118 -14.14 4.73 15.36
N VAL A 119 -13.73 3.47 15.50
CA VAL A 119 -13.68 2.77 16.79
C VAL A 119 -12.53 3.27 17.65
N PHE A 120 -11.38 3.51 17.04
CA PHE A 120 -10.22 4.10 17.71
C PHE A 120 -10.56 5.46 18.32
N HIS A 121 -11.22 6.35 17.55
CA HIS A 121 -11.69 7.65 18.06
C HIS A 121 -12.67 7.52 19.22
N ARG A 122 -13.60 6.55 19.17
CA ARG A 122 -14.53 6.30 20.28
C ARG A 122 -13.79 5.84 21.54
N LEU A 123 -12.77 5.00 21.39
CA LEU A 123 -11.93 4.55 22.50
C LEU A 123 -11.15 5.72 23.10
N GLU A 124 -10.52 6.57 22.29
CA GLU A 124 -9.83 7.77 22.77
C GLU A 124 -10.78 8.74 23.51
N ALA A 125 -12.00 8.94 22.99
CA ALA A 125 -13.00 9.80 23.61
C ALA A 125 -13.50 9.24 24.96
N VAL A 126 -13.68 7.92 25.08
CA VAL A 126 -14.10 7.26 26.33
C VAL A 126 -12.97 7.28 27.38
N ASN A 127 -11.73 7.11 26.94
CA ASN A 127 -10.58 7.09 27.84
C ASN A 127 -10.06 8.50 28.19
N GLY A 128 -10.57 9.55 27.53
CA GLY A 128 -10.07 10.92 27.68
C GLY A 128 -8.67 11.16 27.08
N GLU A 129 -8.22 10.26 26.19
CA GLU A 129 -6.85 10.14 25.67
C GLU A 129 -6.58 10.95 24.39
N GLY A 130 -7.43 11.93 24.06
CA GLY A 130 -7.29 12.76 22.84
C GLY A 130 -5.94 13.47 22.69
N ASN A 131 -5.15 13.53 23.77
CA ASN A 131 -3.72 13.81 23.75
C ASN A 131 -3.01 12.79 24.66
N GLN A 132 -2.70 11.62 24.11
CA GLN A 132 -1.99 10.57 24.83
C GLN A 132 -0.75 11.12 25.53
N ASP A 133 -0.64 10.92 26.85
CA ASP A 133 0.52 11.35 27.62
C ASP A 133 1.75 10.50 27.25
N LEU A 134 2.75 11.13 26.64
CA LEU A 134 4.00 10.49 26.24
C LEU A 134 5.02 10.41 27.39
N ASN A 135 4.69 10.89 28.58
CA ASN A 135 5.57 10.85 29.76
C ASN A 135 5.97 9.41 30.13
N GLU A 136 5.08 8.44 29.92
CA GLU A 136 5.35 7.02 30.17
C GLU A 136 6.44 6.43 29.27
N LEU A 137 6.81 7.09 28.16
CA LEU A 137 7.99 6.69 27.37
C LEU A 137 9.30 6.86 28.15
N ASN A 138 9.30 7.68 29.21
CA ASN A 138 10.43 7.83 30.13
C ASN A 138 10.35 6.87 31.33
N SER A 139 9.37 5.97 31.37
CA SER A 139 9.21 5.02 32.47
C SER A 139 10.40 4.06 32.56
N ALA A 140 10.89 3.88 33.79
CA ALA A 140 11.91 2.88 34.10
C ALA A 140 11.38 1.45 33.91
N ASP A 141 10.07 1.24 34.10
CA ASP A 141 9.40 -0.03 33.83
C ASP A 141 9.30 -0.27 32.30
N TYR A 142 9.77 -1.44 31.88
CA TYR A 142 9.78 -1.82 30.47
C TYR A 142 8.40 -2.14 29.94
N GLU A 143 7.52 -2.70 30.77
CA GLU A 143 6.16 -3.03 30.35
C GLU A 143 5.34 -1.77 30.09
N SER A 144 5.40 -0.81 31.01
CA SER A 144 4.73 0.50 30.85
C SER A 144 5.27 1.28 29.65
N PHE A 145 6.59 1.23 29.42
CA PHE A 145 7.20 1.81 28.23
C PHE A 145 6.70 1.18 26.93
N GLU A 146 6.74 -0.16 26.80
CA GLU A 146 6.31 -0.83 25.58
C GLU A 146 4.83 -0.61 25.31
N ARG A 147 4.00 -0.59 26.37
CA ARG A 147 2.58 -0.25 26.27
C ARG A 147 2.42 1.15 25.68
N CYS A 148 2.93 2.18 26.35
CA CYS A 148 2.84 3.56 25.87
C CYS A 148 3.35 3.72 24.42
N LEU A 149 4.49 3.09 24.10
CA LEU A 149 5.08 3.11 22.77
C LEU A 149 4.16 2.51 21.71
N PHE A 150 3.67 1.29 21.92
CA PHE A 150 2.86 0.60 20.92
C PHE A 150 1.44 1.18 20.81
N ASP A 151 0.90 1.72 21.89
CA ASP A 151 -0.32 2.52 21.89
C ASP A 151 -0.16 3.75 20.99
N SER A 152 0.92 4.51 21.17
CA SER A 152 1.16 5.73 20.41
C SER A 152 1.47 5.49 18.94
N ILE A 153 2.20 4.41 18.63
CA ILE A 153 2.48 3.99 17.25
C ILE A 153 1.20 3.50 16.56
N GLN A 154 0.31 2.81 17.28
CA GLN A 154 -1.00 2.45 16.73
C GLN A 154 -1.80 3.71 16.34
N GLY A 155 -1.75 4.77 17.15
CA GLY A 155 -2.36 6.06 16.82
C GLY A 155 -1.81 6.64 15.51
N ILE A 156 -0.48 6.67 15.33
CA ILE A 156 0.14 7.08 14.06
C ILE A 156 -0.37 6.23 12.90
N GLN A 157 -0.40 4.90 13.05
CA GLN A 157 -0.87 3.98 12.03
C GLN A 157 -2.35 4.23 11.66
N MET A 158 -3.21 4.56 12.63
CA MET A 158 -4.63 4.79 12.37
C MET A 158 -4.83 6.05 11.56
N VAL A 159 -4.22 7.15 12.01
CA VAL A 159 -4.36 8.44 11.35
C VAL A 159 -3.68 8.42 9.98
N SER A 160 -2.52 7.76 9.83
CA SER A 160 -1.85 7.62 8.53
C SER A 160 -2.70 6.81 7.55
N ASN A 161 -3.22 5.66 7.98
CA ASN A 161 -4.02 4.80 7.11
C ASN A 161 -5.28 5.52 6.66
N HIS A 162 -6.02 6.14 7.59
CA HIS A 162 -7.21 6.94 7.28
C HIS A 162 -6.89 8.11 6.33
N ALA A 163 -5.77 8.79 6.53
CA ALA A 163 -5.33 9.86 5.62
C ALA A 163 -4.95 9.34 4.22
N THR A 164 -4.66 8.06 4.04
CA THR A 164 -4.32 7.47 2.74
C THR A 164 -5.50 6.82 2.00
N VAL A 165 -6.65 6.62 2.66
CA VAL A 165 -7.82 5.89 2.11
C VAL A 165 -8.26 6.44 0.75
N ASP A 166 -8.39 7.76 0.63
CA ASP A 166 -8.85 8.41 -0.61
C ASP A 166 -7.70 8.76 -1.58
N GLY A 167 -6.49 8.26 -1.31
CA GLY A 167 -5.26 8.63 -1.98
C GLY A 167 -4.57 9.86 -1.38
N LEU A 168 -3.24 9.86 -1.44
CA LEU A 168 -2.37 10.88 -0.81
C LEU A 168 -2.46 12.26 -1.47
N ILE A 169 -2.56 12.31 -2.80
CA ILE A 169 -2.48 13.56 -3.58
C ILE A 169 -3.69 14.47 -3.35
N LYS A 170 -4.87 13.86 -3.16
CA LYS A 170 -6.15 14.55 -2.96
C LYS A 170 -6.28 15.21 -1.58
N LYS A 171 -5.33 14.98 -0.65
CA LYS A 171 -5.44 15.52 0.71
C LYS A 171 -5.07 17.00 0.76
N PRO A 172 -5.91 17.88 1.35
CA PRO A 172 -5.60 19.29 1.48
C PRO A 172 -4.30 19.53 2.26
N LEU A 173 -3.54 20.57 1.90
CA LEU A 173 -2.27 20.92 2.56
C LEU A 173 -2.43 21.13 4.07
N GLN A 174 -3.53 21.74 4.50
CA GLN A 174 -3.80 21.97 5.92
C GLN A 174 -3.93 20.65 6.69
N THR A 175 -4.61 19.66 6.12
CA THR A 175 -4.73 18.30 6.70
C THR A 175 -3.37 17.63 6.82
N LEU A 176 -2.54 17.72 5.78
CA LEU A 176 -1.18 17.17 5.78
C LEU A 176 -0.29 17.83 6.84
N ARG A 177 -0.41 19.16 7.03
CA ARG A 177 0.32 19.89 8.07
C ARG A 177 -0.10 19.47 9.48
N HIS A 178 -1.40 19.37 9.75
CA HIS A 178 -1.89 18.89 11.04
C HIS A 178 -1.39 17.47 11.34
N LEU A 179 -1.43 16.59 10.34
CA LEU A 179 -0.91 15.23 10.46
C LEU A 179 0.59 15.21 10.75
N THR A 180 1.36 16.03 10.04
CA THR A 180 2.82 16.15 10.22
C THR A 180 3.17 16.62 11.62
N VAL A 181 2.44 17.60 12.17
CA VAL A 181 2.63 18.07 13.55
C VAL A 181 2.30 16.96 14.55
N TYR A 182 1.18 16.26 14.36
CA TYR A 182 0.77 15.13 15.21
C TYR A 182 1.83 14.02 15.26
N MET A 183 2.39 13.66 14.09
CA MET A 183 3.42 12.64 13.98
C MET A 183 4.76 13.12 14.54
N LYS A 184 5.16 14.36 14.28
CA LYS A 184 6.44 14.92 14.72
C LYS A 184 6.61 14.83 16.24
N THR A 185 5.62 15.28 17.00
CA THR A 185 5.66 15.25 18.48
C THR A 185 5.96 13.86 19.02
N ARG A 186 5.35 12.83 18.41
CA ARG A 186 5.53 11.43 18.80
C ARG A 186 6.86 10.87 18.33
N VAL A 187 7.24 11.11 17.08
CA VAL A 187 8.52 10.67 16.52
C VAL A 187 9.70 11.26 17.30
N ASP A 188 9.65 12.54 17.65
CA ASP A 188 10.69 13.19 18.46
C ASP A 188 10.82 12.50 19.83
N ALA A 189 9.70 12.13 20.46
CA ALA A 189 9.71 11.39 21.72
C ALA A 189 10.31 9.97 21.56
N TYR A 190 9.96 9.25 20.49
CA TYR A 190 10.52 7.93 20.21
C TYR A 190 12.02 7.97 19.92
N GLN A 191 12.48 8.98 19.18
CA GLN A 191 13.89 9.18 18.87
C GLN A 191 14.70 9.49 20.13
N ASN A 192 14.11 10.22 21.10
CA ASN A 192 14.72 10.39 22.42
C ASN A 192 14.79 9.05 23.17
N ALA A 193 13.72 8.24 23.16
CA ALA A 193 13.75 6.92 23.78
C ALA A 193 14.86 6.02 23.20
N LEU A 194 15.05 6.00 21.87
CA LEU A 194 16.13 5.25 21.22
C LEU A 194 17.53 5.69 21.63
N LYS A 195 17.72 6.97 21.99
CA LYS A 195 19.03 7.50 22.41
C LYS A 195 19.39 7.09 23.84
N PHE A 196 18.41 7.02 24.73
CA PHE A 196 18.64 6.83 26.17
C PHE A 196 18.33 5.41 26.66
N ARG A 197 17.68 4.58 25.84
CA ARG A 197 17.25 3.23 26.19
C ARG A 197 17.68 2.21 25.14
N GLN A 198 18.07 1.02 25.59
CA GLN A 198 18.15 -0.14 24.70
C GLN A 198 16.75 -0.67 24.40
N CYS A 199 16.39 -0.72 23.12
CA CYS A 199 15.10 -1.19 22.62
C CYS A 199 15.23 -2.57 21.96
N THR A 200 14.17 -3.37 22.03
CA THR A 200 14.10 -4.65 21.29
C THR A 200 14.07 -4.41 19.77
N PRO A 201 14.45 -5.39 18.93
CA PRO A 201 14.33 -5.28 17.48
C PRO A 201 12.92 -4.90 17.02
N ARG A 202 11.89 -5.46 17.66
CA ARG A 202 10.48 -5.09 17.44
C ARG A 202 10.21 -3.60 17.71
N ALA A 203 10.64 -3.08 18.87
CA ALA A 203 10.45 -1.66 19.19
C ALA A 203 11.19 -0.76 18.19
N ILE A 204 12.44 -1.11 17.83
CA ILE A 204 13.23 -0.40 16.80
C ILE A 204 12.48 -0.39 15.46
N TYR A 205 11.96 -1.54 15.03
CA TYR A 205 11.17 -1.64 13.80
C TYR A 205 10.01 -0.65 13.79
N HIS A 206 9.20 -0.65 14.83
CA HIS A 206 7.98 0.16 14.87
C HIS A 206 8.30 1.66 14.96
N ILE A 207 9.33 2.05 15.73
CA ILE A 207 9.77 3.44 15.81
C ILE A 207 10.28 3.94 14.45
N GLN A 208 11.08 3.12 13.77
CA GLN A 208 11.65 3.49 12.46
C GLN A 208 10.58 3.47 11.37
N TRP A 209 9.61 2.56 11.43
CA TRP A 209 8.44 2.59 10.55
C TRP A 209 7.62 3.89 10.74
N ALA A 210 7.36 4.30 11.99
CA ALA A 210 6.67 5.55 12.28
C ALA A 210 7.48 6.77 11.79
N THR A 211 8.81 6.74 11.96
CA THR A 211 9.73 7.77 11.46
C THR A 211 9.70 7.86 9.93
N SER A 212 9.72 6.73 9.21
CA SER A 212 9.62 6.69 7.74
C SER A 212 8.29 7.29 7.24
N THR A 213 7.20 7.01 7.96
CA THR A 213 5.86 7.51 7.62
C THR A 213 5.77 9.01 7.88
N TYR A 214 6.33 9.50 8.98
CA TYR A 214 6.47 10.93 9.24
C TYR A 214 7.25 11.65 8.14
N ILE A 215 8.41 11.11 7.71
CA ILE A 215 9.20 11.67 6.61
C ILE A 215 8.34 11.76 5.33
N LEU A 216 7.63 10.70 4.96
CA LEU A 216 6.76 10.69 3.78
C LEU A 216 5.70 11.80 3.83
N PHE A 217 4.96 11.93 4.94
CA PHE A 217 3.91 12.95 5.06
C PHE A 217 4.45 14.37 5.15
N GLN A 218 5.59 14.56 5.82
CA GLN A 218 6.27 15.84 5.87
C GLN A 218 6.67 16.28 4.46
N MET A 219 7.32 15.39 3.71
CA MET A 219 7.77 15.69 2.34
C MET A 219 6.59 15.93 1.40
N LEU A 220 5.48 15.19 1.55
CA LEU A 220 4.27 15.45 0.79
C LEU A 220 3.69 16.86 1.09
N ALA A 221 3.67 17.27 2.37
CA ALA A 221 3.23 18.61 2.74
C ALA A 221 4.15 19.70 2.16
N GLU A 222 5.47 19.49 2.21
CA GLU A 222 6.47 20.41 1.66
C GLU A 222 6.41 20.47 0.12
N ALA A 223 6.20 19.34 -0.56
CA ALA A 223 5.97 19.26 -2.00
C ALA A 223 4.73 20.07 -2.40
N LYS A 224 3.60 19.85 -1.71
CA LYS A 224 2.34 20.54 -1.99
C LYS A 224 2.43 22.04 -1.68
N GLN A 225 3.20 22.43 -0.66
CA GLN A 225 3.49 23.84 -0.37
C GLN A 225 4.39 24.49 -1.45
N SER A 226 5.28 23.70 -2.06
CA SER A 226 6.28 24.18 -3.02
C SER A 226 5.80 24.15 -4.47
N LEU A 227 4.52 23.89 -4.72
CA LEU A 227 3.92 23.90 -6.06
C LEU A 227 4.22 25.17 -6.87
N HIS A 228 4.33 26.33 -6.22
CA HIS A 228 4.64 27.61 -6.88
C HIS A 228 6.15 27.86 -7.08
N HIS A 229 7.01 26.98 -6.57
CA HIS A 229 8.48 27.09 -6.63
C HIS A 229 9.08 25.75 -7.08
N PRO A 230 8.91 25.37 -8.36
CA PRO A 230 9.08 23.98 -8.76
C PRO A 230 10.56 23.54 -8.77
N GLY A 231 11.51 24.48 -8.81
CA GLY A 231 12.94 24.20 -8.60
C GLY A 231 13.24 23.56 -7.23
N ARG A 232 12.34 23.71 -6.25
CA ARG A 232 12.50 23.08 -4.92
C ARG A 232 12.23 21.57 -4.91
N PHE A 233 11.64 20.99 -5.97
CA PHE A 233 11.40 19.55 -6.01
C PHE A 233 12.70 18.73 -6.07
N ILE A 234 13.76 19.27 -6.68
CA ILE A 234 15.08 18.64 -6.69
C ILE A 234 15.67 18.65 -5.28
N GLU A 235 15.70 19.83 -4.64
CA GLU A 235 16.17 19.99 -3.25
C GLU A 235 15.41 19.06 -2.28
N LEU A 236 14.10 18.94 -2.45
CA LEU A 236 13.24 18.10 -1.62
C LEU A 236 13.57 16.60 -1.78
N ALA A 237 13.81 16.15 -3.00
CA ALA A 237 14.19 14.77 -3.27
C ALA A 237 15.58 14.44 -2.67
N GLU A 238 16.55 15.34 -2.81
CA GLU A 238 17.90 15.18 -2.24
C GLU A 238 17.89 15.19 -0.71
N GLU A 239 17.11 16.08 -0.08
CA GLU A 239 16.94 16.11 1.37
C GLU A 239 16.24 14.84 1.88
N THR A 240 15.25 14.33 1.14
CA THR A 240 14.57 13.07 1.48
C THR A 240 15.53 11.89 1.42
N GLU A 241 16.31 11.78 0.35
CA GLU A 241 17.32 10.74 0.18
C GLU A 241 18.31 10.75 1.34
N LYS A 242 18.88 11.93 1.64
CA LYS A 242 19.82 12.11 2.74
C LYS A 242 19.23 11.64 4.08
N ARG A 243 18.02 12.11 4.41
CA ARG A 243 17.35 11.71 5.67
C ARG A 243 17.04 10.23 5.73
N CYS A 244 16.62 9.62 4.63
CA CYS A 244 16.35 8.17 4.58
C CYS A 244 17.65 7.37 4.77
N LEU A 245 18.75 7.75 4.12
CA LEU A 245 20.05 7.11 4.29
C LEU A 245 20.59 7.26 5.72
N GLU A 246 20.43 8.44 6.33
CA GLU A 246 20.77 8.67 7.73
C GLU A 246 19.99 7.74 8.67
N GLN A 247 18.68 7.56 8.44
CA GLN A 247 17.86 6.65 9.25
C GLN A 247 18.21 5.17 9.02
N ILE A 248 18.56 4.76 7.80
CA ILE A 248 19.07 3.41 7.51
C ILE A 248 20.36 3.15 8.29
N ASN A 249 21.32 4.08 8.23
CA ASN A 249 22.59 3.97 8.94
C ASN A 249 22.41 3.97 10.47
N TYR A 250 21.54 4.83 10.97
CA TYR A 250 21.19 4.88 12.39
C TYR A 250 20.49 3.60 12.87
N THR A 251 19.56 3.05 12.07
CA THR A 251 18.94 1.76 12.35
C THR A 251 19.97 0.64 12.41
N ASN A 252 20.92 0.63 11.47
CA ASN A 252 21.99 -0.35 11.44
C ASN A 252 22.90 -0.29 12.67
N SER A 253 23.23 0.91 13.15
CA SER A 253 24.04 1.08 14.36
C SER A 253 23.28 0.66 15.62
N LEU A 254 21.98 0.98 15.73
CA LEU A 254 21.12 0.51 16.81
C LEU A 254 21.06 -1.01 16.86
N LEU A 255 20.79 -1.65 15.72
CA LEU A 255 20.68 -3.11 15.63
C LEU A 255 22.02 -3.83 15.88
N ALA A 256 23.16 -3.20 15.62
CA ALA A 256 24.48 -3.79 15.84
C ALA A 256 24.82 -3.94 17.34
N VAL A 257 24.22 -3.13 18.21
CA VAL A 257 24.48 -3.14 19.66
C VAL A 257 23.40 -3.86 20.46
N VAL A 258 22.36 -4.39 19.81
CA VAL A 258 21.29 -5.14 20.47
C VAL A 258 21.87 -6.46 21.01
N GLN A 259 21.82 -6.61 22.34
CA GLN A 259 22.29 -7.82 23.04
C GLN A 259 21.22 -8.94 23.07
N TYR A 260 19.96 -8.60 22.77
CA TYR A 260 18.81 -9.48 22.92
C TYR A 260 18.01 -9.56 21.61
N GLY A 261 18.00 -10.74 20.99
CA GLY A 261 17.26 -10.99 19.75
C GLY A 261 17.85 -12.17 18.99
N VAL A 262 17.01 -12.91 18.28
CA VAL A 262 17.52 -13.95 17.36
C VAL A 262 18.13 -13.25 16.15
N ASN A 263 19.30 -13.67 15.68
CA ASN A 263 19.96 -13.08 14.49
C ASN A 263 19.00 -12.93 13.29
N GLU A 264 18.08 -13.88 13.14
CA GLU A 264 17.00 -13.85 12.15
C GLU A 264 16.07 -12.64 12.27
N GLU A 265 15.70 -12.24 13.50
CA GLU A 265 14.85 -11.07 13.76
C GLU A 265 15.59 -9.77 13.44
N ILE A 266 16.86 -9.66 13.84
CA ILE A 266 17.71 -8.49 13.54
C ILE A 266 17.85 -8.30 12.02
N LEU A 267 18.10 -9.40 11.30
CA LEU A 267 18.19 -9.38 9.84
C LEU A 267 16.85 -8.98 9.20
N ALA A 268 15.73 -9.50 9.70
CA ALA A 268 14.41 -9.15 9.19
C ALA A 268 14.10 -7.66 9.39
N VAL A 269 14.33 -7.13 10.59
CA VAL A 269 14.11 -5.70 10.89
C VAL A 269 14.97 -4.83 9.98
N ARG A 270 16.25 -5.17 9.82
CA ARG A 270 17.18 -4.45 8.93
C ARG A 270 16.65 -4.41 7.50
N SER A 271 16.40 -5.57 6.91
CA SER A 271 16.02 -5.66 5.49
C SER A 271 14.67 -5.00 5.19
N VAL A 272 13.69 -5.16 6.08
CA VAL A 272 12.35 -4.59 5.87
C VAL A 272 12.36 -3.06 6.03
N LEU A 273 13.11 -2.52 6.99
CA LEU A 273 13.25 -1.07 7.14
C LEU A 273 14.04 -0.45 6.00
N GLU A 274 15.12 -1.09 5.55
CA GLU A 274 15.89 -0.64 4.39
C GLU A 274 15.00 -0.55 3.14
N LEU A 275 14.21 -1.60 2.87
CA LEU A 275 13.19 -1.58 1.82
C LEU A 275 12.23 -0.40 1.99
N ARG A 276 11.70 -0.18 3.20
CA ARG A 276 10.75 0.89 3.48
C ARG A 276 11.32 2.28 3.21
N PHE A 277 12.54 2.57 3.67
CA PHE A 277 13.16 3.89 3.48
C PHE A 277 13.46 4.17 2.00
N HIS A 278 13.93 3.19 1.24
CA HIS A 278 14.10 3.36 -0.20
C HIS A 278 12.78 3.54 -0.94
N THR A 279 11.70 2.86 -0.50
CA THR A 279 10.36 3.13 -1.02
C THR A 279 9.92 4.57 -0.76
N VAL A 280 10.18 5.12 0.44
CA VAL A 280 9.83 6.52 0.76
C VAL A 280 10.61 7.50 -0.13
N GLN A 281 11.92 7.28 -0.32
CA GLN A 281 12.73 8.08 -1.25
C GLN A 281 12.12 8.09 -2.66
N ASN A 282 11.82 6.91 -3.19
CA ASN A 282 11.33 6.78 -4.56
C ASN A 282 9.91 7.37 -4.74
N TRP A 283 9.06 7.31 -3.71
CA TRP A 283 7.77 8.00 -3.70
C TRP A 283 7.89 9.52 -3.87
N ILE A 284 8.87 10.15 -3.24
CA ILE A 284 9.09 11.60 -3.40
C ILE A 284 9.57 11.94 -4.80
N ILE A 285 10.43 11.09 -5.40
CA ILE A 285 10.84 11.24 -6.79
C ILE A 285 9.65 11.12 -7.75
N ALA A 286 8.81 10.10 -7.56
CA ALA A 286 7.59 9.88 -8.33
C ALA A 286 6.62 11.08 -8.25
N LEU A 287 6.43 11.63 -7.04
CA LEU A 287 5.62 12.83 -6.81
C LEU A 287 6.23 14.05 -7.50
N GLY A 288 7.55 14.18 -7.50
CA GLY A 288 8.25 15.22 -8.23
C GLY A 288 7.96 15.16 -9.73
N PHE A 289 8.03 13.98 -10.35
CA PHE A 289 7.65 13.79 -11.76
C PHE A 289 6.21 14.21 -12.02
N LEU A 290 5.28 13.79 -11.17
CA LEU A 290 3.88 14.17 -11.30
C LEU A 290 3.70 15.69 -11.26
N TYR A 291 4.16 16.33 -10.17
CA TYR A 291 3.90 17.75 -9.93
C TYR A 291 4.58 18.63 -10.97
N THR A 292 5.82 18.32 -11.33
CA THR A 292 6.53 19.06 -12.37
C THR A 292 5.88 18.88 -13.74
N SER A 293 5.37 17.68 -14.06
CA SER A 293 4.58 17.44 -15.27
C SER A 293 3.28 18.23 -15.30
N SER A 294 2.49 18.21 -14.21
CA SER A 294 1.22 18.95 -14.11
C SER A 294 1.42 20.47 -14.15
N LEU A 295 2.54 20.98 -13.64
CA LEU A 295 2.84 22.41 -13.75
C LEU A 295 3.25 22.80 -15.18
N GLY A 296 3.88 21.86 -15.90
CA GLY A 296 4.14 21.96 -17.33
C GLY A 296 2.85 22.10 -18.14
N THR A 297 1.83 21.28 -17.84
CA THR A 297 0.51 21.32 -18.53
C THR A 297 -0.20 22.65 -18.29
N ARG A 298 -0.32 23.07 -17.02
CA ARG A 298 -0.99 24.33 -16.61
C ARG A 298 -0.35 25.60 -17.16
N SER A 299 0.94 25.55 -17.50
CA SER A 299 1.67 26.69 -18.06
C SER A 299 1.38 26.90 -19.55
N GLN A 300 0.79 25.90 -20.22
CA GLN A 300 0.50 25.91 -21.67
C GLN A 300 -0.97 26.14 -22.01
N GLU A 301 -1.89 25.99 -21.05
CA GLU A 301 -3.31 26.29 -21.27
C GLU A 301 -3.54 27.81 -21.37
N GLU A 302 -3.88 28.28 -22.57
CA GLU A 302 -4.29 29.67 -22.85
C GLU A 302 -5.63 29.95 -22.18
N GLY A 303 -5.60 30.33 -20.91
CA GLY A 303 -6.83 30.65 -20.19
C GLY A 303 -6.73 30.60 -18.69
N GLY A 304 -5.58 30.96 -18.10
CA GLY A 304 -5.47 31.32 -16.69
C GLY A 304 -6.23 30.41 -15.70
N VAL A 305 -6.23 29.09 -15.93
CA VAL A 305 -6.76 28.14 -14.94
C VAL A 305 -6.00 28.41 -13.66
N ASN A 306 -6.74 28.68 -12.58
CA ASN A 306 -6.23 29.19 -11.31
C ASN A 306 -4.95 28.46 -10.91
N ARG A 307 -3.80 29.12 -11.10
CA ARG A 307 -2.46 28.64 -10.70
C ARG A 307 -2.38 28.33 -9.21
N THR A 308 -3.41 28.66 -8.45
CA THR A 308 -3.58 28.48 -7.00
C THR A 308 -4.21 27.15 -6.62
N ASP A 309 -4.78 26.38 -7.56
CA ASP A 309 -5.33 25.07 -7.21
C ASP A 309 -4.19 24.07 -6.97
N SER A 310 -4.09 23.58 -5.75
CA SER A 310 -3.07 22.62 -5.36
C SER A 310 -3.44 21.18 -5.71
N ASP A 311 -4.68 20.95 -6.15
CA ASP A 311 -5.19 19.63 -6.46
C ASP A 311 -5.02 19.36 -7.96
N ILE A 312 -4.51 18.17 -8.29
CA ILE A 312 -4.33 17.74 -9.67
C ILE A 312 -5.63 17.06 -10.11
N SER A 313 -6.22 17.55 -11.21
CA SER A 313 -7.45 16.96 -11.75
C SER A 313 -7.15 15.66 -12.53
N ARG A 314 -8.19 14.85 -12.74
CA ARG A 314 -8.10 13.62 -13.55
C ARG A 314 -7.71 13.96 -15.00
N ASP A 315 -8.26 15.04 -15.53
CA ASP A 315 -8.04 15.50 -16.92
C ASP A 315 -6.61 15.99 -17.13
N GLU A 316 -6.05 16.70 -16.15
CA GLU A 316 -4.63 17.10 -16.15
C GLU A 316 -3.71 15.88 -16.22
N THR A 317 -4.07 14.81 -15.50
CA THR A 317 -3.28 13.57 -15.48
C THR A 317 -3.24 12.88 -16.85
N ILE A 318 -4.33 12.93 -17.62
CA ILE A 318 -4.40 12.34 -18.97
C ILE A 318 -3.53 13.14 -19.96
N GLN A 319 -3.47 14.46 -19.81
CA GLN A 319 -2.64 15.32 -20.65
C GLN A 319 -1.14 15.16 -20.40
N ILE A 320 -0.73 14.76 -19.19
CA ILE A 320 0.68 14.60 -18.81
C ILE A 320 1.43 13.66 -19.78
N THR A 321 0.90 12.47 -20.07
CA THR A 321 1.62 11.47 -20.89
C THR A 321 1.93 11.95 -22.31
N SER A 322 0.99 12.66 -22.95
CA SER A 322 1.19 13.20 -24.29
C SER A 322 2.23 14.33 -24.29
N GLN A 323 2.25 15.16 -23.23
CA GLN A 323 3.23 16.23 -23.06
C GLN A 323 4.63 15.71 -22.75
N ILE A 324 4.77 14.71 -21.88
CA ILE A 324 6.06 14.04 -21.61
C ILE A 324 6.65 13.53 -22.92
N THR A 325 5.84 12.85 -23.74
CA THR A 325 6.26 12.33 -25.04
C THR A 325 6.70 13.45 -25.99
N ASN A 326 5.96 14.57 -26.02
CA ASN A 326 6.29 15.72 -26.87
C ASN A 326 7.58 16.42 -26.44
N ILE A 327 7.85 16.52 -25.14
CA ILE A 327 9.07 17.11 -24.59
C ILE A 327 10.28 16.23 -24.92
N LEU A 328 10.16 14.91 -24.70
CA LEU A 328 11.24 13.96 -24.97
C LEU A 328 11.57 13.85 -26.48
N LYS A 329 10.58 13.98 -27.37
CA LYS A 329 10.80 13.96 -28.82
C LYS A 329 11.40 15.25 -29.40
N ARG A 330 11.32 16.39 -28.69
CA ARG A 330 11.76 17.71 -29.19
C ARG A 330 12.55 18.50 -28.14
N PRO A 331 13.72 18.00 -27.70
CA PRO A 331 14.52 18.63 -26.65
C PRO A 331 15.12 19.99 -27.04
N GLU A 332 15.16 20.33 -28.34
CA GLU A 332 15.78 21.56 -28.86
C GLU A 332 14.98 22.84 -28.56
N LYS A 333 13.70 22.73 -28.19
CA LYS A 333 12.94 23.87 -27.64
C LYS A 333 13.29 24.05 -26.16
N ARG A 334 14.49 24.59 -25.89
CA ARG A 334 14.94 25.03 -24.55
C ARG A 334 14.08 26.20 -24.04
N SER A 335 12.83 25.96 -23.68
CA SER A 335 12.15 26.79 -22.70
C SER A 335 12.56 26.29 -21.32
N ASN A 336 12.77 27.18 -20.34
CA ASN A 336 13.05 26.85 -18.94
C ASN A 336 11.93 25.98 -18.33
N ASN A 337 11.91 24.70 -18.66
CA ASN A 337 10.89 23.76 -18.25
C ASN A 337 11.44 22.94 -17.09
N ILE A 338 10.90 23.18 -15.90
CA ILE A 338 11.35 22.55 -14.67
C ILE A 338 11.15 21.03 -14.71
N PHE A 339 10.18 20.55 -15.49
CA PHE A 339 10.02 19.12 -15.75
C PHE A 339 11.21 18.53 -16.52
N GLN A 340 11.78 19.25 -17.48
CA GLN A 340 12.96 18.79 -18.22
C GLN A 340 14.19 18.69 -17.31
N GLU A 341 14.41 19.70 -16.47
CA GLU A 341 15.50 19.66 -15.47
C GLU A 341 15.34 18.47 -14.51
N TYR A 342 14.10 18.20 -14.09
CA TYR A 342 13.79 17.06 -13.23
C TYR A 342 14.01 15.71 -13.94
N LEU A 343 13.63 15.59 -15.22
CA LEU A 343 13.91 14.43 -16.07
C LEU A 343 15.41 14.21 -16.29
N GLU A 344 16.18 15.27 -16.53
CA GLU A 344 17.64 15.19 -16.71
C GLU A 344 18.32 14.68 -15.42
N ARG A 345 17.80 15.05 -14.25
CA ARG A 345 18.34 14.64 -12.96
C ARG A 345 17.96 13.21 -12.57
N TYR A 346 16.70 12.82 -12.73
CA TYR A 346 16.17 11.57 -12.16
C TYR A 346 15.66 10.57 -13.21
N GLY A 347 15.33 10.99 -14.43
CA GLY A 347 14.60 10.18 -15.40
C GLY A 347 15.34 8.90 -15.83
N SER A 348 16.65 8.98 -16.01
CA SER A 348 17.47 7.82 -16.41
C SER A 348 17.73 6.85 -15.25
N ALA A 349 17.88 7.36 -14.02
CA ALA A 349 18.17 6.54 -12.84
C ALA A 349 16.92 5.89 -12.22
N TYR A 350 15.75 6.52 -12.37
CA TYR A 350 14.53 6.10 -11.70
C TYR A 350 14.09 4.64 -11.97
N PRO A 351 14.14 4.11 -13.22
CA PRO A 351 13.84 2.69 -13.47
C PRO A 351 14.84 1.72 -12.81
N ASP A 352 16.10 2.12 -12.67
CA ASP A 352 17.15 1.32 -12.01
C ASP A 352 16.96 1.33 -10.48
N GLU A 353 16.56 2.47 -9.91
CA GLU A 353 16.17 2.56 -8.49
C GLU A 353 14.96 1.67 -8.17
N LEU A 354 13.92 1.71 -9.01
CA LEU A 354 12.76 0.82 -8.88
C LEU A 354 13.19 -0.66 -8.95
N SER A 355 14.11 -0.99 -9.85
CA SER A 355 14.67 -2.35 -9.96
C SER A 355 15.43 -2.75 -8.69
N SER A 356 16.20 -1.85 -8.09
CA SER A 356 16.89 -2.07 -6.80
C SER A 356 15.91 -2.30 -5.64
N ILE A 357 14.77 -1.61 -5.63
CA ILE A 357 13.70 -1.83 -4.64
C ILE A 357 13.05 -3.20 -4.82
N LEU A 358 12.79 -3.64 -6.06
CA LEU A 358 12.29 -4.99 -6.35
C LEU A 358 13.28 -6.08 -5.86
N GLU A 359 14.58 -5.88 -6.05
CA GLU A 359 15.61 -6.80 -5.51
C GLU A 359 15.56 -6.90 -3.99
N LYS A 360 15.43 -5.76 -3.28
CA LYS A 360 15.27 -5.72 -1.82
C LYS A 360 14.01 -6.43 -1.37
N PHE A 361 12.88 -6.26 -2.07
CA PHE A 361 11.65 -6.99 -1.80
C PHE A 361 11.84 -8.51 -1.96
N ILE A 362 12.47 -8.95 -3.06
CA ILE A 362 12.77 -10.37 -3.30
C ILE A 362 13.67 -10.92 -2.20
N ALA A 363 14.66 -10.16 -1.73
CA ALA A 363 15.50 -10.57 -0.59
C ALA A 363 14.67 -10.72 0.70
N CYS A 364 13.78 -9.77 0.99
CA CYS A 364 12.88 -9.82 2.15
C CYS A 364 11.97 -11.05 2.12
N SER A 365 11.48 -11.45 0.93
CA SER A 365 10.62 -12.63 0.77
C SER A 365 11.26 -13.96 1.19
N LYS A 366 12.58 -14.00 1.32
CA LYS A 366 13.36 -15.21 1.66
C LYS A 366 13.74 -15.30 3.12
N LEU A 367 13.42 -14.27 3.91
CA LEU A 367 13.73 -14.24 5.34
C LEU A 367 13.00 -15.36 6.08
N LYS A 368 13.54 -15.74 7.24
CA LYS A 368 12.92 -16.69 8.16
C LYS A 368 12.96 -16.10 9.56
N LEU A 369 11.94 -16.39 10.35
CA LEU A 369 11.89 -16.08 11.78
C LEU A 369 11.61 -17.38 12.54
N HIS A 370 12.54 -17.77 13.39
CA HIS A 370 12.51 -19.04 14.13
C HIS A 370 12.32 -20.25 13.20
N GLY A 371 13.01 -20.25 12.06
CA GLY A 371 12.89 -21.30 11.04
C GLY A 371 11.59 -21.29 10.23
N ILE A 372 10.62 -20.43 10.55
CA ILE A 372 9.38 -20.24 9.79
C ILE A 372 9.61 -19.19 8.72
N VAL A 373 9.14 -19.44 7.49
CA VAL A 373 9.22 -18.45 6.40
C VAL A 373 8.57 -17.15 6.86
N PHE A 374 9.33 -16.08 6.75
CA PHE A 374 8.86 -14.76 7.06
C PHE A 374 7.95 -14.28 5.94
N HIS A 375 6.68 -14.05 6.27
CA HIS A 375 5.74 -13.40 5.39
C HIS A 375 5.60 -11.95 5.89
N PRO A 376 6.29 -10.96 5.31
CA PRO A 376 6.09 -9.59 5.72
C PRO A 376 4.64 -9.19 5.42
N PRO A 377 3.83 -8.80 6.41
CA PRO A 377 2.77 -7.83 6.16
C PRO A 377 3.46 -6.47 5.97
N PRO A 378 3.13 -5.73 4.90
CA PRO A 378 1.80 -5.20 4.70
C PRO A 378 1.27 -5.33 3.26
N ARG A 379 -0.06 -5.16 3.13
CA ARG A 379 -0.73 -4.74 1.90
C ARG A 379 0.07 -3.68 1.12
N TYR A 380 0.60 -2.69 1.83
CA TYR A 380 1.39 -1.62 1.22
C TYR A 380 2.61 -2.15 0.46
N MET A 381 3.42 -3.08 1.01
CA MET A 381 4.58 -3.59 0.26
C MET A 381 4.17 -4.40 -0.98
N CYS A 382 3.06 -5.13 -0.91
CA CYS A 382 2.57 -5.91 -2.06
C CYS A 382 2.01 -5.02 -3.17
N LEU A 383 1.29 -3.96 -2.79
CA LEU A 383 0.74 -2.99 -3.74
C LEU A 383 1.84 -2.07 -4.29
N GLU A 384 2.79 -1.63 -3.47
CA GLU A 384 3.97 -0.88 -3.90
C GLU A 384 4.77 -1.68 -4.93
N ASN A 385 4.96 -3.00 -4.73
CA ASN A 385 5.62 -3.86 -5.72
C ASN A 385 4.90 -3.86 -7.08
N VAL A 386 3.57 -3.94 -7.09
CA VAL A 386 2.75 -3.84 -8.30
C VAL A 386 2.94 -2.47 -8.97
N ILE A 387 2.92 -1.39 -8.20
CA ILE A 387 3.12 -0.01 -8.70
C ILE A 387 4.52 0.14 -9.30
N PHE A 388 5.57 -0.40 -8.66
CA PHE A 388 6.93 -0.35 -9.20
C PHE A 388 7.04 -1.08 -10.53
N CYS A 389 6.43 -2.28 -10.64
CA CYS A 389 6.38 -3.01 -11.91
C CYS A 389 5.62 -2.22 -12.98
N LYS A 390 4.47 -1.62 -12.65
CA LYS A 390 3.72 -0.76 -13.57
C LYS A 390 4.58 0.41 -14.05
N ASN A 391 5.23 1.12 -13.13
CA ASN A 391 6.07 2.28 -13.46
C ASN A 391 7.26 1.89 -14.35
N ILE A 392 7.90 0.73 -14.11
CA ILE A 392 8.97 0.23 -14.99
C ILE A 392 8.45 -0.07 -16.39
N LEU A 393 7.28 -0.70 -16.51
CA LEU A 393 6.65 -0.97 -17.82
C LEU A 393 6.34 0.33 -18.56
N GLU A 394 5.72 1.30 -17.90
CA GLU A 394 5.38 2.61 -18.47
C GLU A 394 6.64 3.37 -18.92
N ASN A 395 7.70 3.36 -18.13
CA ASN A 395 8.99 3.95 -18.52
C ASN A 395 9.58 3.31 -19.78
N ASN A 396 9.47 1.98 -19.91
CA ASN A 396 9.92 1.29 -21.12
C ASN A 396 9.06 1.63 -22.35
N ILE A 397 7.74 1.76 -22.18
CA ILE A 397 6.84 2.21 -23.25
C ILE A 397 7.24 3.60 -23.72
N VAL A 398 7.46 4.54 -22.80
CA VAL A 398 7.90 5.91 -23.12
C VAL A 398 9.27 5.90 -23.82
N GLN A 399 10.21 5.10 -23.34
CA GLN A 399 11.55 4.97 -23.93
C GLN A 399 11.48 4.50 -25.39
N ILE A 400 10.69 3.47 -25.67
CA ILE A 400 10.49 2.98 -27.04
C ILE A 400 9.84 4.08 -27.89
N LYS A 401 8.80 4.76 -27.39
CA LYS A 401 8.10 5.83 -28.12
C LYS A 401 9.01 7.01 -28.48
N CYS A 402 9.97 7.35 -27.63
CA CYS A 402 10.76 8.58 -27.75
C CYS A 402 12.13 8.35 -28.35
N SER A 403 12.71 7.17 -28.14
CA SER A 403 14.09 6.88 -28.53
C SER A 403 14.19 5.68 -29.47
N ASP A 404 13.13 4.96 -29.78
CA ASP A 404 13.13 3.76 -30.65
C ASP A 404 14.12 2.66 -30.20
N HIS A 405 14.42 2.60 -28.89
CA HIS A 405 15.30 1.58 -28.31
C HIS A 405 14.68 1.02 -27.02
N LEU A 406 14.96 -0.26 -26.73
CA LEU A 406 14.70 -0.84 -25.40
C LEU A 406 15.73 -0.30 -24.39
N GLN A 407 15.34 -0.18 -23.12
CA GLN A 407 16.28 0.14 -22.06
C GLN A 407 17.37 -0.94 -21.94
N THR A 408 18.59 -0.53 -21.58
CA THR A 408 19.73 -1.44 -21.36
C THR A 408 19.45 -2.49 -20.28
N GLY A 409 18.65 -2.13 -19.27
CA GLY A 409 18.23 -3.01 -18.18
C GLY A 409 17.02 -3.91 -18.45
N PHE A 410 16.44 -3.89 -19.66
CA PHE A 410 15.14 -4.54 -19.95
C PHE A 410 15.10 -6.03 -19.56
N SER A 411 16.15 -6.79 -19.90
CA SER A 411 16.22 -8.22 -19.56
C SER A 411 16.28 -8.47 -18.05
N LYS A 412 16.96 -7.59 -17.31
CA LYS A 412 17.03 -7.67 -15.85
C LYS A 412 15.66 -7.38 -15.24
N GLN A 413 14.97 -6.36 -15.75
CA GLN A 413 13.62 -5.99 -15.30
C GLN A 413 12.62 -7.13 -15.52
N LEU A 414 12.67 -7.84 -16.67
CA LEU A 414 11.86 -9.04 -16.91
C LEU A 414 12.10 -10.14 -15.86
N ASP A 415 13.36 -10.42 -15.52
CA ASP A 415 13.73 -11.40 -14.50
C ASP A 415 13.25 -10.97 -13.10
N LEU A 416 13.33 -9.67 -12.78
CA LEU A 416 12.82 -9.12 -11.52
C LEU A 416 11.30 -9.22 -11.40
N PHE A 417 10.55 -8.99 -12.48
CA PHE A 417 9.09 -9.16 -12.50
C PHE A 417 8.72 -10.62 -12.25
N GLN A 418 9.37 -11.56 -12.94
CA GLN A 418 9.17 -13.00 -12.74
C GLN A 418 9.44 -13.38 -11.28
N LYS A 419 10.61 -13.03 -10.73
CA LYS A 419 10.99 -13.35 -9.35
C LYS A 419 10.07 -12.69 -8.32
N SER A 420 9.60 -11.48 -8.57
CA SER A 420 8.65 -10.79 -7.68
C SER A 420 7.28 -11.48 -7.69
N ALA A 421 6.78 -11.84 -8.87
CA ALA A 421 5.51 -12.56 -8.99
C ALA A 421 5.56 -13.94 -8.33
N GLU A 422 6.67 -14.68 -8.51
CA GLU A 422 6.92 -15.97 -7.85
C GLU A 422 7.03 -15.82 -6.33
N ALA A 423 7.74 -14.79 -5.84
CA ALA A 423 7.83 -14.52 -4.41
C ALA A 423 6.43 -14.30 -3.80
N LEU A 424 5.58 -13.50 -4.44
CA LEU A 424 4.20 -13.26 -4.03
C LEU A 424 3.33 -14.54 -4.12
N ALA A 425 3.48 -15.34 -5.18
CA ALA A 425 2.80 -16.63 -5.33
C ALA A 425 3.16 -17.61 -4.21
N ASN A 426 4.45 -17.67 -3.84
CA ASN A 426 4.95 -18.51 -2.75
C ASN A 426 4.44 -18.04 -1.38
N MET A 427 4.14 -16.75 -1.22
CA MET A 427 3.49 -16.24 -0.01
C MET A 427 1.99 -16.57 0.06
N ALA A 428 1.34 -16.74 -1.09
CA ALA A 428 -0.09 -17.05 -1.18
C ALA A 428 -0.41 -18.54 -1.13
N SER A 429 0.51 -19.38 -1.61
CA SER A 429 0.29 -20.81 -1.81
C SER A 429 0.82 -21.67 -0.65
N SER A 430 0.19 -22.82 -0.46
CA SER A 430 0.66 -23.87 0.44
C SER A 430 0.48 -25.23 -0.22
N SER A 431 0.92 -26.30 0.44
CA SER A 431 0.78 -27.69 -0.05
C SER A 431 -0.66 -28.09 -0.41
N ILE A 432 -1.65 -27.36 0.08
CA ILE A 432 -3.08 -27.65 -0.07
C ILE A 432 -3.84 -26.49 -0.73
N LEU A 433 -3.20 -25.31 -0.92
CA LEU A 433 -3.84 -24.12 -1.47
C LEU A 433 -3.08 -23.61 -2.69
N THR A 434 -3.70 -23.70 -3.87
CA THR A 434 -3.18 -23.10 -5.11
C THR A 434 -3.30 -21.59 -5.08
N VAL A 435 -2.51 -20.90 -5.90
CA VAL A 435 -2.59 -19.43 -6.06
C VAL A 435 -3.98 -19.00 -6.52
N ASP A 436 -4.62 -19.75 -7.41
CA ASP A 436 -5.99 -19.46 -7.88
C ASP A 436 -7.02 -19.58 -6.76
N ALA A 437 -6.91 -20.63 -5.94
CA ALA A 437 -7.78 -20.80 -4.78
C ALA A 437 -7.51 -19.71 -3.73
N ALA A 438 -6.27 -19.27 -3.54
CA ALA A 438 -5.94 -18.14 -2.66
C ALA A 438 -6.49 -16.81 -3.20
N PHE A 439 -6.42 -16.60 -4.51
CA PHE A 439 -6.98 -15.42 -5.19
C PHE A 439 -8.50 -15.37 -5.04
N ALA A 440 -9.20 -16.47 -5.32
CA ALA A 440 -10.65 -16.57 -5.14
C ALA A 440 -11.10 -16.34 -3.69
N ARG A 441 -10.17 -16.47 -2.73
CA ARG A 441 -10.37 -16.20 -1.30
C ARG A 441 -9.97 -14.78 -0.89
N GLY A 442 -9.61 -13.91 -1.84
CA GLY A 442 -9.18 -12.53 -1.64
C GLY A 442 -7.84 -12.38 -0.91
N CYS A 443 -6.89 -13.29 -1.16
CA CYS A 443 -5.52 -13.15 -0.70
C CYS A 443 -4.79 -12.06 -1.51
N ILE A 444 -4.27 -11.04 -0.82
CA ILE A 444 -3.58 -9.93 -1.48
C ILE A 444 -2.29 -10.35 -2.20
N TYR A 445 -1.52 -11.29 -1.63
CA TYR A 445 -0.32 -11.82 -2.28
C TYR A 445 -0.65 -12.53 -3.60
N ALA A 446 -1.75 -13.31 -3.63
CA ALA A 446 -2.19 -13.99 -4.85
C ALA A 446 -2.62 -12.99 -5.93
N MET A 447 -3.35 -11.95 -5.53
CA MET A 447 -3.75 -10.85 -6.41
C MET A 447 -2.53 -10.13 -6.98
N SER A 448 -1.63 -9.65 -6.13
CA SER A 448 -0.42 -8.96 -6.57
C SER A 448 0.42 -9.84 -7.48
N SER A 449 0.57 -11.14 -7.19
CA SER A 449 1.27 -12.08 -8.06
C SER A 449 0.66 -12.16 -9.46
N LYS A 450 -0.66 -12.31 -9.56
CA LYS A 450 -1.38 -12.35 -10.85
C LYS A 450 -1.20 -11.06 -11.64
N ILE A 451 -1.27 -9.91 -10.98
CA ILE A 451 -1.08 -8.61 -11.65
C ILE A 451 0.35 -8.49 -12.18
N VAL A 452 1.36 -8.81 -11.37
CA VAL A 452 2.77 -8.74 -11.80
C VAL A 452 3.03 -9.73 -12.95
N PHE A 453 2.43 -10.92 -12.95
CA PHE A 453 2.49 -11.85 -14.10
C PHE A 453 1.85 -11.26 -15.36
N GLY A 454 0.72 -10.56 -15.23
CA GLY A 454 0.09 -9.83 -16.33
C GLY A 454 1.02 -8.76 -16.91
N LEU A 455 1.62 -7.93 -16.04
CA LEU A 455 2.60 -6.90 -16.42
C LEU A 455 3.84 -7.51 -17.09
N LEU A 456 4.32 -8.65 -16.60
CA LEU A 456 5.40 -9.41 -17.23
C LEU A 456 5.02 -9.88 -18.64
N GLY A 457 3.78 -10.35 -18.82
CA GLY A 457 3.24 -10.72 -20.13
C GLY A 457 3.25 -9.54 -21.11
N LEU A 458 2.79 -8.38 -20.67
CA LEU A 458 2.85 -7.14 -21.46
C LEU A 458 4.28 -6.74 -21.81
N MET A 459 5.21 -6.83 -20.85
CA MET A 459 6.62 -6.51 -21.07
C MET A 459 7.28 -7.49 -22.06
N LYS A 460 6.95 -8.79 -22.02
CA LYS A 460 7.41 -9.77 -23.03
C LYS A 460 6.85 -9.49 -24.42
N ARG A 461 5.57 -9.12 -24.52
CA ARG A 461 4.95 -8.71 -25.79
C ARG A 461 5.64 -7.49 -26.37
N LEU A 462 5.82 -6.45 -25.55
CA LEU A 462 6.57 -5.24 -25.91
C LEU A 462 7.96 -5.55 -26.50
N GLN A 463 8.69 -6.49 -25.90
CA GLN A 463 9.98 -6.94 -26.42
C GLN A 463 9.88 -7.63 -27.79
N ASN A 464 8.90 -8.52 -27.96
CA ASN A 464 8.70 -9.27 -29.20
C ASN A 464 8.25 -8.35 -30.34
N ASP A 465 7.30 -7.46 -30.05
CA ASP A 465 6.79 -6.50 -31.01
C ASP A 465 7.92 -5.57 -31.45
N PHE A 466 8.73 -5.07 -30.51
CA PHE A 466 9.89 -4.22 -30.83
C PHE A 466 10.87 -4.91 -31.76
N LYS A 467 11.21 -6.17 -31.50
CA LYS A 467 12.07 -6.98 -32.39
C LYS A 467 11.45 -7.13 -33.78
N SER A 468 10.15 -7.43 -33.84
CA SER A 468 9.44 -7.60 -35.12
C SER A 468 9.31 -6.30 -35.94
N SER A 469 9.21 -5.16 -35.27
CA SER A 469 9.18 -3.82 -35.89
C SER A 469 10.53 -3.44 -36.49
N ALA A 470 11.60 -3.69 -35.73
CA ALA A 470 12.97 -3.49 -36.21
C ALA A 470 13.27 -4.33 -37.46
N GLU A 471 12.66 -5.52 -37.57
CA GLU A 471 12.76 -6.39 -38.76
C GLU A 471 11.89 -5.92 -39.94
N LYS A 472 10.75 -5.25 -39.68
CA LYS A 472 9.75 -4.85 -40.70
C LYS A 472 9.83 -3.39 -41.14
N GLY A 473 10.66 -2.56 -40.51
CA GLY A 473 10.88 -1.16 -40.91
C GLY A 473 9.67 -0.23 -40.73
N ASN A 474 8.63 -0.66 -40.01
CA ASN A 474 7.40 0.11 -39.77
C ASN A 474 7.25 0.35 -38.26
N ILE A 475 7.42 1.61 -37.84
CA ILE A 475 7.35 2.07 -36.45
C ILE A 475 5.95 2.67 -36.19
N GLU A 476 4.89 1.89 -36.45
CA GLU A 476 3.53 2.18 -35.93
C GLU A 476 3.21 1.24 -34.75
N LEU A 477 4.25 0.88 -34.01
CA LEU A 477 4.23 -0.26 -33.11
C LEU A 477 3.50 0.04 -31.79
N VAL A 478 3.64 1.24 -31.25
CA VAL A 478 3.24 1.50 -29.87
C VAL A 478 1.78 1.96 -29.76
N ASP A 479 1.26 2.68 -30.75
CA ASP A 479 -0.16 3.02 -30.79
C ASP A 479 -1.01 1.78 -31.09
N ALA A 480 -0.48 0.80 -31.84
CA ALA A 480 -1.08 -0.53 -31.99
C ALA A 480 -0.96 -1.42 -30.73
N ILE A 481 0.10 -1.29 -29.91
CA ILE A 481 0.24 -2.01 -28.63
C ILE A 481 -0.68 -1.43 -27.56
N ILE A 482 -0.82 -0.10 -27.50
CA ILE A 482 -1.75 0.57 -26.58
C ILE A 482 -3.18 0.33 -27.07
N ALA A 483 -3.46 0.50 -28.36
CA ALA A 483 -4.76 0.16 -28.93
C ALA A 483 -5.07 -1.34 -28.78
N SER A 484 -4.14 -2.28 -28.97
CA SER A 484 -4.43 -3.71 -28.72
C SER A 484 -4.52 -4.05 -27.23
N ALA A 485 -3.83 -3.35 -26.33
CA ALA A 485 -4.09 -3.47 -24.89
C ALA A 485 -5.45 -2.87 -24.48
N GLU A 486 -6.00 -1.95 -25.27
CA GLU A 486 -7.30 -1.27 -25.06
C GLU A 486 -8.46 -1.88 -25.87
N TYR A 487 -8.20 -2.59 -26.98
CA TYR A 487 -9.18 -3.15 -27.93
C TYR A 487 -9.15 -4.68 -28.02
N ASP A 488 -8.01 -5.33 -27.74
CA ASP A 488 -7.98 -6.77 -27.48
C ASP A 488 -8.00 -6.97 -25.97
N GLY A 489 -9.20 -7.12 -25.41
CA GLY A 489 -9.33 -7.80 -24.12
C GLY A 489 -8.54 -9.11 -24.22
N LEU A 490 -7.40 -9.19 -23.50
CA LEU A 490 -6.51 -10.35 -23.39
C LEU A 490 -6.54 -11.27 -24.63
N PRO A 491 -5.64 -11.13 -25.62
CA PRO A 491 -5.58 -12.10 -26.70
C PRO A 491 -5.32 -13.48 -26.10
N SER A 492 -6.30 -14.35 -26.39
CA SER A 492 -6.45 -15.75 -26.08
C SER A 492 -5.13 -16.52 -26.10
N VAL A 493 -4.52 -16.66 -24.92
CA VAL A 493 -3.68 -17.82 -24.63
C VAL A 493 -4.60 -18.82 -23.96
N ASP A 494 -5.28 -19.65 -24.75
CA ASP A 494 -6.05 -20.83 -24.33
C ASP A 494 -6.67 -20.71 -22.92
N LEU A 495 -7.42 -19.62 -22.74
CA LEU A 495 -8.07 -19.20 -21.51
C LEU A 495 -9.55 -19.64 -21.49
N ASP A 496 -9.91 -20.59 -22.35
CA ASP A 496 -11.27 -21.16 -22.50
C ASP A 496 -11.74 -21.98 -21.28
N GLN A 497 -10.95 -22.04 -20.20
CA GLN A 497 -11.38 -22.58 -18.90
C GLN A 497 -11.52 -21.53 -17.79
N PHE A 498 -11.21 -20.26 -18.07
CA PHE A 498 -11.33 -19.17 -17.09
C PHE A 498 -12.29 -18.11 -17.64
N GLN A 499 -13.57 -18.29 -17.32
CA GLN A 499 -14.56 -17.21 -17.43
C GLN A 499 -14.15 -16.05 -16.51
N PHE A 500 -13.40 -15.10 -17.07
CA PHE A 500 -13.37 -13.74 -16.59
C PHE A 500 -14.76 -13.14 -16.83
N PRO A 501 -15.52 -12.72 -15.79
CA PRO A 501 -16.75 -11.98 -16.01
C PRO A 501 -16.36 -10.61 -16.58
N VAL A 502 -16.88 -10.32 -17.76
CA VAL A 502 -16.63 -9.13 -18.63
C VAL A 502 -17.07 -7.79 -17.98
N GLU A 503 -17.45 -7.78 -16.70
CA GLU A 503 -17.94 -6.62 -15.94
C GLU A 503 -17.02 -6.28 -14.75
N MET A 504 -15.70 -6.44 -14.90
CA MET A 504 -14.74 -5.95 -13.90
C MET A 504 -14.42 -4.49 -14.16
N ASP A 505 -15.31 -3.60 -13.69
CA ASP A 505 -14.94 -2.22 -13.41
C ASP A 505 -13.72 -2.23 -12.49
N SER A 506 -12.65 -1.59 -12.96
CA SER A 506 -11.45 -1.30 -12.17
C SER A 506 -11.74 -0.48 -10.90
N GLU A 507 -12.97 -0.01 -10.72
CA GLU A 507 -13.47 0.75 -9.57
C GLU A 507 -14.08 -0.13 -8.45
N ALA A 508 -14.23 -1.44 -8.69
CA ALA A 508 -14.91 -2.30 -7.73
C ALA A 508 -14.09 -2.58 -6.46
N TRP A 509 -12.74 -2.59 -6.51
CA TRP A 509 -11.88 -3.02 -5.39
C TRP A 509 -10.69 -2.11 -5.17
N PRO A 510 -10.23 -2.05 -3.91
CA PRO A 510 -9.98 -0.81 -3.21
C PRO A 510 -9.08 0.14 -4.00
N SER A 511 -9.56 1.37 -4.15
CA SER A 511 -9.00 2.42 -5.00
C SER A 511 -7.50 2.52 -4.82
N VAL A 512 -6.79 1.86 -5.72
CA VAL A 512 -5.46 2.27 -6.12
C VAL A 512 -5.68 3.67 -6.67
N GLY A 513 -5.12 4.68 -6.03
CA GLY A 513 -4.98 5.99 -6.66
C GLY A 513 -4.20 5.79 -7.95
N THR A 514 -4.92 5.56 -9.04
CA THR A 514 -4.38 5.36 -10.37
C THR A 514 -4.02 6.73 -10.93
N PHE A 515 -2.74 6.93 -11.19
CA PHE A 515 -2.36 7.76 -12.32
C PHE A 515 -2.78 7.04 -13.60
N GLY A 516 -3.69 7.69 -14.33
CA GLY A 516 -4.08 7.35 -15.70
C GLY A 516 -5.06 6.18 -15.81
N GLN A 517 -6.35 6.49 -15.85
CA GLN A 517 -7.31 5.72 -16.66
C GLN A 517 -8.05 6.70 -17.56
N ALA A 518 -7.73 6.64 -18.86
CA ALA A 518 -8.57 7.14 -19.92
C ALA A 518 -9.79 6.21 -20.08
N GLU A 519 -10.90 6.82 -20.47
CA GLU A 519 -12.27 6.40 -20.23
C GLU A 519 -12.84 5.40 -21.25
N ALA A 520 -13.61 4.43 -20.75
CA ALA A 520 -14.89 3.92 -21.26
C ALA A 520 -15.41 3.01 -20.14
N PHE A 521 -16.53 3.26 -19.44
CA PHE A 521 -17.86 3.38 -19.99
C PHE A 521 -18.71 4.45 -19.28
N SER A 522 -19.19 5.41 -20.06
CA SER A 522 -20.46 6.10 -19.81
C SER A 522 -21.60 5.11 -20.07
N ASN A 523 -22.15 4.52 -19.01
CA ASN A 523 -23.57 4.20 -18.93
C ASN A 523 -23.98 4.21 -17.45
N SER A 524 -24.86 5.16 -17.16
CA SER A 524 -25.45 5.52 -15.88
C SER A 524 -25.89 4.35 -15.00
N PHE A 525 -25.43 4.34 -13.74
CA PHE A 525 -26.33 4.04 -12.62
C PHE A 525 -26.14 5.11 -11.55
N ASP A 526 -27.07 6.07 -11.56
CA ASP A 526 -27.08 7.24 -10.69
C ASP A 526 -27.66 6.87 -9.32
N TRP A 527 -26.78 6.74 -8.33
CA TRP A 527 -27.16 6.50 -6.93
C TRP A 527 -27.84 7.72 -6.26
N THR A 528 -27.87 8.90 -6.89
CA THR A 528 -28.59 10.06 -6.33
C THR A 528 -30.12 9.91 -6.44
N SER A 529 -30.61 9.02 -7.31
CA SER A 529 -32.04 8.70 -7.43
C SER A 529 -32.62 7.87 -6.26
N LEU A 530 -31.76 7.23 -5.46
CA LEU A 530 -32.17 6.45 -4.27
C LEU A 530 -32.05 7.22 -2.94
N LEU A 531 -31.65 8.50 -2.99
CA LEU A 531 -31.45 9.36 -1.82
C LEU A 531 -32.33 10.62 -1.82
N ASN A 532 -33.33 10.72 -2.70
CA ASN A 532 -34.46 11.65 -2.51
C ASN A 532 -35.35 11.15 -1.36
N LEU A 533 -34.91 11.42 -0.13
CA LEU A 533 -35.81 11.59 1.00
C LEU A 533 -36.44 12.98 0.91
N ASP A 534 -37.27 13.19 -0.10
CA ASP A 534 -38.35 14.18 0.02
C ASP A 534 -39.33 13.57 1.04
N GLY A 535 -39.36 14.14 2.24
CA GLY A 535 -40.32 13.76 3.25
C GLY A 535 -41.74 13.98 2.73
N PRO A 536 -42.74 13.18 3.17
CA PRO A 536 -44.12 13.56 2.97
C PRO A 536 -44.35 14.87 3.73
N GLU A 537 -44.72 15.91 2.99
CA GLU A 537 -45.26 17.15 3.51
C GLU A 537 -46.38 16.79 4.50
N PHE A 538 -46.23 17.23 5.75
CA PHE A 538 -47.37 17.34 6.65
C PHE A 538 -48.25 18.48 6.12
N GLU A 539 -49.26 18.14 5.34
CA GLU A 539 -50.42 19.01 5.18
C GLU A 539 -51.16 19.09 6.52
N VAL A 540 -51.09 20.26 7.13
CA VAL A 540 -52.02 20.67 8.18
C VAL A 540 -53.28 21.15 7.47
N GLU A 541 -54.33 20.33 7.47
CA GLU A 541 -55.69 20.82 7.22
C GLU A 541 -56.61 20.43 8.39
N ASN A 542 -56.99 21.49 9.11
CA ASN A 542 -58.04 21.70 10.11
C ASN A 542 -57.87 21.15 11.53
#